data_AF-A0A9D8KNH2-F1
#
_entry.id   AF-A0A9D8KNH2-F1
#
_cell.length_a   1.000
_cell.length_b   1.000
_cell.length_c   1.000
_cell.angle_alpha   90.00
_cell.angle_beta   90.00
_cell.angle_gamma   90.00
#
_symmetry.space_group_name_H-M   'P 1'
#
loop_
_entity.id
_entity.type
_entity.pdbx_description
1 polymer ?
#
loop_
_entity_poly.entity_id
_entity_poly.type
_entity_poly.pdbx_seq_one_letter_code
_entity_poly.pdbx_strand_id
1 'polypeptide(L)'
;MSLYDYFGVANTQELYDLITNDDPRVDDLQNFLTYAKQEISYESPKVFNYEALFQFVNSEQLIPRENEAYIIGFSTQRNPTYYAKISGDMSEKEVLNIAFKADIKSYAIVDHPNIFSQDQDDVIRDIDCNIGLIRGVYGNTARDCLDRVSIYGEEGILPLRMYSHEAEKYEPVDFKGYEHTADYKEFSIGNDSIYDLPEELTAASELSDFVGYYVAKELEGLNVYYDEQKIESLLCMKATMNRQEVFTVITYDDQLNINGVKDMFMGAYSNTVVDLAFVMAQVNKDQNKGFIVSHNHPSGGLRASKADIETTRALGRLGELFEKRLYDHYIASSRGVTSLARERTPGASFLAMAKEREVDKYLLKLADTLEKQSAKLQDSPKKKQGRSI
;
A
#
# COMPACT_ATOMS: atom_id res chain seq x y z
N MET A 1 15.83 22.82 -7.66
CA MET A 1 15.08 22.63 -8.92
C MET A 1 13.65 22.33 -8.53
N SER A 2 12.64 22.98 -9.10
CA SER A 2 11.24 22.66 -8.75
C SER A 2 10.81 21.35 -9.42
N LEU A 3 9.75 20.72 -8.91
CA LEU A 3 9.16 19.52 -9.53
C LEU A 3 8.76 19.79 -10.99
N TYR A 4 8.19 20.96 -11.25
CA TYR A 4 7.73 21.33 -12.58
C TYR A 4 8.87 21.64 -13.54
N ASP A 5 9.94 22.28 -13.05
CA ASP A 5 11.16 22.51 -13.85
C ASP A 5 11.82 21.19 -14.26
N TYR A 6 11.83 20.19 -13.36
CA TYR A 6 12.40 18.87 -13.65
C TYR A 6 11.68 18.17 -14.80
N PHE A 7 10.34 18.24 -14.82
CA PHE A 7 9.52 17.63 -15.87
C PHE A 7 9.27 18.54 -17.08
N GLY A 8 9.79 19.78 -17.06
CA GLY A 8 9.63 20.74 -18.15
C GLY A 8 8.17 21.18 -18.38
N VAL A 9 7.38 21.32 -17.31
CA VAL A 9 5.97 21.72 -17.33
C VAL A 9 5.75 23.00 -16.54
N ALA A 10 4.65 23.73 -16.82
CA ALA A 10 4.40 25.02 -16.19
C ALA A 10 3.59 24.93 -14.88
N ASN A 11 2.85 23.84 -14.66
CA ASN A 11 1.93 23.71 -13.52
C ASN A 11 1.54 22.25 -13.23
N THR A 12 0.83 22.05 -12.11
CA THR A 12 0.32 20.76 -11.62
C THR A 12 -0.60 20.04 -12.60
N GLN A 13 -1.45 20.77 -13.32
CA GLN A 13 -2.38 20.17 -14.28
C GLN A 13 -1.63 19.60 -15.47
N GLU A 14 -0.68 20.35 -16.03
CA GLU A 14 0.16 19.85 -17.13
C GLU A 14 0.95 18.61 -16.71
N LEU A 15 1.51 18.58 -15.50
CA LEU A 15 2.20 17.40 -14.99
C LEU A 15 1.28 16.19 -14.86
N TYR A 16 0.05 16.40 -14.39
CA TYR A 16 -0.98 15.37 -14.30
C TYR A 16 -1.38 14.87 -15.70
N ASP A 17 -1.56 15.78 -16.66
CA ASP A 17 -1.93 15.43 -18.03
C ASP A 17 -0.86 14.53 -18.67
N LEU A 18 0.43 14.78 -18.41
CA LEU A 18 1.51 13.90 -18.88
C LEU A 18 1.37 12.46 -18.35
N ILE A 19 1.03 12.29 -17.07
CA ILE A 19 0.81 10.96 -16.46
C ILE A 19 -0.38 10.28 -17.11
N THR A 20 -1.51 10.99 -17.26
CA THR A 20 -2.72 10.38 -17.85
C THR A 20 -2.56 9.99 -19.31
N ASN A 21 -1.64 10.63 -20.03
CA ASN A 21 -1.33 10.35 -21.42
C ASN A 21 -0.17 9.37 -21.61
N ASP A 22 0.36 8.81 -20.51
CA ASP A 22 1.48 7.88 -20.51
C ASP A 22 2.74 8.45 -21.22
N ASP A 23 3.05 9.73 -20.95
CA ASP A 23 4.19 10.41 -21.57
C ASP A 23 5.52 9.91 -20.95
N PRO A 24 6.51 9.49 -21.78
CA PRO A 24 7.78 8.95 -21.28
C PRO A 24 8.57 9.91 -20.38
N ARG A 25 8.33 11.22 -20.46
CA ARG A 25 9.01 12.22 -19.61
C ARG A 25 8.68 12.06 -18.13
N VAL A 26 7.55 11.43 -17.80
CA VAL A 26 7.10 11.23 -16.42
C VAL A 26 7.25 9.78 -15.95
N ASP A 27 7.97 8.93 -16.67
CA ASP A 27 8.15 7.51 -16.30
C ASP A 27 8.66 7.36 -14.86
N ASP A 28 9.63 8.17 -14.44
CA ASP A 28 10.16 8.17 -13.07
C ASP A 28 9.05 8.46 -12.03
N LEU A 29 8.20 9.45 -12.32
CA LEU A 29 7.09 9.84 -11.45
C LEU A 29 5.96 8.80 -11.47
N GLN A 30 5.65 8.22 -12.64
CA GLN A 30 4.66 7.15 -12.76
C GLN A 30 5.08 5.91 -11.98
N ASN A 31 6.35 5.53 -12.09
CA ASN A 31 6.92 4.40 -11.36
C ASN A 31 6.95 4.67 -9.86
N PHE A 32 7.32 5.89 -9.43
CA PHE A 32 7.22 6.31 -8.03
C PHE A 32 5.78 6.22 -7.49
N LEU A 33 4.79 6.74 -8.22
CA LEU A 33 3.38 6.67 -7.83
C LEU A 33 2.87 5.23 -7.80
N THR A 34 3.28 4.40 -8.76
CA THR A 34 2.91 2.98 -8.84
C THR A 34 3.52 2.20 -7.68
N TYR A 35 4.79 2.45 -7.36
CA TYR A 35 5.46 1.89 -6.19
C TYR A 35 4.71 2.25 -4.90
N ALA A 36 4.36 3.53 -4.73
CA ALA A 36 3.59 4.00 -3.59
C ALA A 36 2.18 3.37 -3.50
N LYS A 37 1.61 2.89 -4.61
CA LYS A 37 0.37 2.07 -4.62
C LYS A 37 0.62 0.60 -4.26
N GLN A 38 1.74 0.02 -4.73
CA GLN A 38 2.02 -1.43 -4.66
C GLN A 38 2.45 -1.94 -3.28
N GLU A 39 3.05 -1.11 -2.41
CA GLU A 39 3.30 -1.48 -1.00
C GLU A 39 2.02 -1.82 -0.20
N ILE A 40 0.82 -1.63 -0.79
CA ILE A 40 -0.48 -1.67 -0.13
C ILE A 40 -1.33 -2.90 -0.56
N SER A 41 -0.73 -3.91 -1.19
CA SER A 41 -1.41 -5.22 -1.36
C SER A 41 -1.56 -5.92 0.00
N TYR A 42 -2.68 -5.66 0.69
CA TYR A 42 -3.05 -6.34 1.94
C TYR A 42 -3.28 -7.84 1.70
N GLU A 43 -2.22 -8.61 1.96
CA GLU A 43 -2.23 -9.88 2.72
C GLU A 43 -0.78 -10.35 2.90
N SER A 44 0.12 -9.51 3.45
CA SER A 44 1.44 -10.02 3.86
C SER A 44 1.26 -10.88 5.13
N PRO A 45 1.55 -12.18 5.09
CA PRO A 45 1.40 -13.05 6.24
C PRO A 45 2.32 -12.57 7.37
N LYS A 46 1.76 -12.44 8.57
CA LYS A 46 2.55 -12.12 9.77
C LYS A 46 3.42 -13.32 10.13
N VAL A 47 4.73 -13.12 10.28
CA VAL A 47 5.68 -14.20 10.56
C VAL A 47 5.88 -14.36 12.06
N PHE A 48 5.10 -15.23 12.69
CA PHE A 48 5.20 -15.48 14.13
C PHE A 48 6.08 -16.68 14.49
N ASN A 49 6.36 -17.56 13.55
CA ASN A 49 7.12 -18.80 13.74
C ASN A 49 7.72 -19.29 12.40
N TYR A 50 8.49 -20.38 12.44
CA TYR A 50 9.14 -20.95 11.26
C TYR A 50 8.12 -21.42 10.20
N GLU A 51 6.93 -21.92 10.59
CA GLU A 51 5.88 -22.33 9.65
C GLU A 51 5.36 -21.14 8.82
N ALA A 52 5.08 -20.02 9.49
CA ALA A 52 4.67 -18.78 8.84
C ALA A 52 5.79 -18.20 7.97
N LEU A 53 7.05 -18.32 8.41
CA LEU A 53 8.22 -17.94 7.61
C LEU A 53 8.33 -18.80 6.35
N PHE A 54 8.14 -20.12 6.47
CA PHE A 54 8.18 -21.04 5.33
C PHE A 54 7.05 -20.78 4.35
N GLN A 55 5.86 -20.45 4.83
CA GLN A 55 4.74 -20.04 3.98
C GLN A 55 5.07 -18.76 3.21
N PHE A 56 5.63 -17.76 3.89
CA PHE A 56 6.06 -16.51 3.26
C PHE A 56 7.13 -16.73 2.20
N VAL A 57 8.19 -17.47 2.52
CA VAL A 57 9.27 -17.78 1.56
C VAL A 57 8.74 -18.56 0.35
N ASN A 58 7.79 -19.48 0.57
CA ASN A 58 7.10 -20.19 -0.50
C ASN A 58 6.24 -19.29 -1.37
N SER A 59 5.45 -18.37 -0.77
CA SER A 59 4.57 -17.47 -1.51
C SER A 59 5.35 -16.47 -2.33
N GLU A 60 6.41 -15.91 -1.75
CA GLU A 60 7.28 -14.92 -2.40
C GLU A 60 8.34 -15.54 -3.32
N GLN A 61 8.44 -16.87 -3.36
CA GLN A 61 9.41 -17.61 -4.17
C GLN A 61 10.87 -17.13 -3.97
N LEU A 62 11.28 -16.93 -2.70
CA LEU A 62 12.64 -16.47 -2.37
C LEU A 62 13.66 -17.62 -2.46
N ILE A 63 14.16 -17.88 -3.66
CA ILE A 63 15.04 -19.00 -3.97
C ILE A 63 16.48 -18.50 -4.15
N PRO A 64 17.39 -18.74 -3.19
CA PRO A 64 18.80 -18.40 -3.34
C PRO A 64 19.53 -19.41 -4.22
N ARG A 65 20.47 -18.94 -5.05
CA ARG A 65 21.43 -19.79 -5.77
C ARG A 65 22.66 -20.08 -4.92
N GLU A 66 23.56 -20.91 -5.43
CA GLU A 66 24.88 -21.12 -4.82
C GLU A 66 25.57 -19.77 -4.55
N ASN A 67 26.14 -19.63 -3.36
CA ASN A 67 26.78 -18.40 -2.89
C ASN A 67 25.84 -17.16 -2.84
N GLU A 68 24.52 -17.37 -2.79
CA GLU A 68 23.52 -16.32 -2.55
C GLU A 68 22.70 -16.59 -1.28
N ALA A 69 22.17 -15.52 -0.70
CA ALA A 69 21.18 -15.58 0.37
C ALA A 69 20.22 -14.37 0.29
N TYR A 70 19.08 -14.47 0.97
CA TYR A 70 18.17 -13.37 1.21
C TYR A 70 18.16 -13.02 2.69
N ILE A 71 18.17 -11.73 3.00
CA ILE A 71 17.82 -11.21 4.32
C ILE A 71 16.37 -10.78 4.26
N ILE A 72 15.55 -11.16 5.24
CA ILE A 72 14.18 -10.70 5.40
C ILE A 72 14.11 -9.89 6.69
N GLY A 73 13.72 -8.63 6.62
CA GLY A 73 13.50 -7.76 7.77
C GLY A 73 12.03 -7.70 8.16
N PHE A 74 11.79 -7.60 9.47
CA PHE A 74 10.47 -7.53 10.06
C PHE A 74 10.28 -6.31 10.96
N SER A 75 9.06 -5.79 10.97
CA SER A 75 8.60 -4.78 11.92
C SER A 75 8.39 -5.33 13.33
N THR A 76 8.10 -4.44 14.28
CA THR A 76 7.75 -4.82 15.68
C THR A 76 6.56 -5.79 15.77
N GLN A 77 5.63 -5.76 14.80
CA GLN A 77 4.47 -6.66 14.76
C GLN A 77 4.74 -7.96 13.99
N ARG A 78 6.00 -8.19 13.59
CA ARG A 78 6.47 -9.31 12.75
C ARG A 78 5.84 -9.38 11.35
N ASN A 79 5.44 -8.24 10.81
CA ASN A 79 5.17 -8.14 9.38
C ASN A 79 6.51 -8.07 8.64
N PRO A 80 6.71 -8.83 7.55
CA PRO A 80 7.86 -8.62 6.67
C PRO A 80 7.76 -7.21 6.09
N THR A 81 8.81 -6.42 6.27
CA THR A 81 8.91 -5.04 5.79
C THR A 81 10.03 -4.84 4.79
N TYR A 82 10.88 -5.86 4.64
CA TYR A 82 12.11 -5.77 3.88
C TYR A 82 12.54 -7.16 3.45
N TYR A 83 13.07 -7.31 2.24
CA TYR A 83 13.98 -8.40 1.95
C TYR A 83 14.96 -8.01 0.85
N ALA A 84 16.20 -8.48 0.95
CA ALA A 84 17.25 -8.18 -0.01
C ALA A 84 18.11 -9.40 -0.26
N LYS A 85 18.47 -9.59 -1.54
CA LYS A 85 19.43 -10.59 -1.96
C LYS A 85 20.85 -10.10 -1.66
N ILE A 86 21.67 -11.01 -1.18
CA ILE A 86 23.10 -10.85 -0.97
C ILE A 86 23.83 -11.99 -1.69
N SER A 87 24.98 -11.69 -2.26
CA SER A 87 25.85 -12.67 -2.92
C SER A 87 27.26 -12.59 -2.35
N GLY A 88 28.02 -13.67 -2.42
CA GLY A 88 29.37 -13.74 -1.86
C GLY A 88 30.37 -12.81 -2.55
N ASP A 89 30.07 -12.34 -3.77
CA ASP A 89 30.90 -11.40 -4.53
C ASP A 89 30.64 -9.92 -4.20
N MET A 90 29.59 -9.60 -3.42
CA MET A 90 29.35 -8.25 -2.94
C MET A 90 30.48 -7.77 -2.02
N SER A 91 30.85 -6.50 -2.16
CA SER A 91 31.79 -5.84 -1.27
C SER A 91 31.18 -5.59 0.11
N GLU A 92 32.02 -5.48 1.14
CA GLU A 92 31.57 -5.15 2.51
C GLU A 92 30.72 -3.88 2.54
N LYS A 93 31.02 -2.88 1.71
CA LYS A 93 30.24 -1.63 1.64
C LYS A 93 28.81 -1.88 1.15
N GLU A 94 28.63 -2.72 0.14
CA GLU A 94 27.31 -3.07 -0.40
C GLU A 94 26.49 -3.84 0.64
N VAL A 95 27.13 -4.78 1.33
CA VAL A 95 26.52 -5.58 2.40
C VAL A 95 26.14 -4.72 3.60
N LEU A 96 26.99 -3.77 4.00
CA LEU A 96 26.69 -2.83 5.08
C LEU A 96 25.54 -1.89 4.71
N ASN A 97 25.46 -1.43 3.46
CA ASN A 97 24.33 -0.62 2.99
C ASN A 97 23.01 -1.37 3.09
N ILE A 98 23.00 -2.67 2.74
CA ILE A 98 21.84 -3.56 2.93
C ILE A 98 21.49 -3.67 4.42
N ALA A 99 22.50 -3.86 5.29
CA ALA A 99 22.29 -3.98 6.73
C ALA A 99 21.70 -2.70 7.35
N PHE A 100 22.22 -1.52 7.01
CA PHE A 100 21.81 -0.27 7.64
C PHE A 100 20.44 0.27 7.20
N LYS A 101 19.73 -0.41 6.28
CA LYS A 101 18.38 0.01 5.86
C LYS A 101 17.40 0.07 7.05
N ALA A 102 16.50 1.07 6.98
CA ALA A 102 15.74 1.57 8.11
C ALA A 102 14.41 0.82 8.32
N ASP A 103 14.04 0.70 9.60
CA ASP A 103 12.82 0.05 10.17
C ASP A 103 12.76 -1.48 10.21
N ILE A 104 13.89 -2.13 10.50
CA ILE A 104 13.96 -3.56 10.84
C ILE A 104 14.23 -3.74 12.34
N LYS A 105 13.35 -4.46 13.04
CA LYS A 105 13.50 -4.81 14.47
C LYS A 105 13.93 -6.25 14.70
N SER A 106 13.56 -7.14 13.79
CA SER A 106 14.01 -8.53 13.77
C SER A 106 14.18 -8.97 12.32
N TYR A 107 14.93 -10.04 12.06
CA TYR A 107 15.24 -10.47 10.71
C TYR A 107 15.31 -12.00 10.58
N ALA A 108 15.25 -12.52 9.36
CA ALA A 108 15.51 -13.91 9.04
C ALA A 108 16.46 -13.98 7.84
N ILE A 109 17.13 -15.12 7.69
CA ILE A 109 18.02 -15.39 6.56
C ILE A 109 17.45 -16.57 5.77
N VAL A 110 17.44 -16.49 4.45
CA VAL A 110 17.11 -17.60 3.55
C VAL A 110 18.29 -17.85 2.63
N ASP A 111 18.99 -18.97 2.78
CA ASP A 111 20.23 -19.22 2.05
C ASP A 111 20.24 -20.54 1.28
N HIS A 112 21.19 -20.61 0.35
CA HIS A 112 21.54 -21.86 -0.29
C HIS A 112 22.59 -22.58 0.57
N PRO A 113 22.49 -23.90 0.79
CA PRO A 113 23.42 -24.65 1.63
C PRO A 113 24.85 -24.69 1.08
N ASN A 114 25.02 -24.57 -0.24
CA ASN A 114 26.34 -24.41 -0.87
C ASN A 114 26.74 -22.93 -0.84
N ILE A 115 27.43 -22.53 0.23
CA ILE A 115 27.94 -21.17 0.48
C ILE A 115 29.38 -20.95 -0.01
N PHE A 116 30.06 -22.00 -0.49
CA PHE A 116 31.48 -21.91 -0.88
C PHE A 116 31.65 -21.65 -2.37
N SER A 117 32.43 -20.62 -2.74
CA SER A 117 33.11 -20.58 -4.05
C SER A 117 34.63 -20.73 -3.84
N GLN A 118 35.23 -21.78 -4.38
CA GLN A 118 36.68 -21.80 -4.59
C GLN A 118 36.99 -21.05 -5.88
N ASP A 119 37.89 -20.06 -5.83
CA ASP A 119 38.56 -19.58 -7.04
C ASP A 119 40.05 -19.28 -6.81
N GLN A 120 40.82 -19.31 -7.91
CA GLN A 120 42.26 -19.55 -8.00
C GLN A 120 43.18 -18.39 -7.53
N ASP A 121 42.64 -17.31 -6.96
CA ASP A 121 43.33 -16.03 -6.75
C ASP A 121 43.49 -15.58 -5.27
N ASP A 122 43.39 -16.50 -4.30
CA ASP A 122 43.61 -16.25 -2.85
C ASP A 122 42.66 -15.20 -2.18
N VAL A 123 41.61 -14.75 -2.87
CA VAL A 123 40.56 -13.87 -2.30
C VAL A 123 39.31 -14.70 -1.97
N ILE A 124 39.05 -14.91 -0.68
CA ILE A 124 37.86 -15.62 -0.20
C ILE A 124 36.63 -14.70 -0.37
N ARG A 125 35.72 -15.04 -1.29
CA ARG A 125 34.43 -14.37 -1.53
C ARG A 125 33.28 -15.31 -1.16
N ASP A 126 33.03 -15.43 0.13
CA ASP A 126 32.08 -16.38 0.72
C ASP A 126 30.84 -15.64 1.25
N ILE A 127 29.65 -16.08 0.85
CA ILE A 127 28.38 -15.54 1.37
C ILE A 127 28.28 -15.67 2.89
N ASP A 128 28.92 -16.64 3.53
CA ASP A 128 28.99 -16.76 4.99
C ASP A 128 29.74 -15.59 5.63
N CYS A 129 30.76 -15.03 4.96
CA CYS A 129 31.42 -13.81 5.43
C CYS A 129 30.46 -12.61 5.40
N ASN A 130 29.69 -12.47 4.32
CA ASN A 130 28.72 -11.40 4.15
C ASN A 130 27.52 -11.55 5.12
N ILE A 131 27.03 -12.78 5.33
CA ILE A 131 26.06 -13.10 6.38
C ILE A 131 26.62 -12.75 7.77
N GLY A 132 27.88 -13.12 8.03
CA GLY A 132 28.59 -12.81 9.27
C GLY A 132 28.65 -11.31 9.55
N LEU A 133 28.93 -10.51 8.51
CA LEU A 133 28.94 -9.05 8.60
C LEU A 133 27.56 -8.49 8.99
N ILE A 134 26.50 -8.97 8.36
CA ILE A 134 25.12 -8.56 8.68
C ILE A 134 24.74 -8.96 10.11
N ARG A 135 25.03 -10.19 10.51
CA ARG A 135 24.79 -10.66 11.90
C ARG A 135 25.56 -9.82 12.91
N GLY A 136 26.79 -9.42 12.60
CA GLY A 136 27.60 -8.52 13.43
C GLY A 136 26.95 -7.15 13.59
N VAL A 137 26.48 -6.54 12.50
CA VAL A 137 25.76 -5.25 12.54
C VAL A 137 24.47 -5.37 13.34
N TYR A 138 23.69 -6.43 13.12
CA TYR A 138 22.37 -6.62 13.73
C TYR A 138 22.45 -6.98 15.21
N GLY A 139 23.40 -7.83 15.60
CA GLY A 139 23.69 -8.12 17.00
C GLY A 139 24.09 -6.87 17.79
N ASN A 140 24.90 -5.99 17.17
CA ASN A 140 25.33 -4.74 17.81
C ASN A 140 24.27 -3.63 17.80
N THR A 141 23.20 -3.78 17.02
CA THR A 141 22.08 -2.81 16.93
C THR A 141 20.78 -3.33 17.56
N ALA A 142 20.87 -4.39 18.37
CA ALA A 142 19.75 -5.01 19.07
C ALA A 142 18.60 -5.45 18.14
N ARG A 143 18.95 -6.04 16.99
CA ARG A 143 18.00 -6.68 16.07
C ARG A 143 18.08 -8.19 16.25
N ASP A 144 16.94 -8.82 16.51
CA ASP A 144 16.89 -10.25 16.79
C ASP A 144 16.79 -11.06 15.49
N CYS A 145 17.61 -12.10 15.36
CA CYS A 145 17.44 -13.11 14.32
C CYS A 145 16.27 -14.02 14.73
N LEU A 146 15.19 -14.03 13.95
CA LEU A 146 14.05 -14.92 14.17
C LEU A 146 14.38 -16.35 13.74
N ASP A 147 15.07 -16.49 12.60
CA ASP A 147 15.48 -17.80 12.08
C ASP A 147 16.52 -17.65 10.94
N ARG A 148 17.25 -18.73 10.67
CA ARG A 148 17.98 -18.95 9.41
C ARG A 148 17.35 -20.17 8.74
N VAL A 149 17.04 -20.05 7.47
CA VAL A 149 16.35 -21.06 6.69
C VAL A 149 17.20 -21.41 5.49
N SER A 150 17.49 -22.69 5.30
CA SER A 150 18.21 -23.15 4.12
C SER A 150 17.27 -23.86 3.16
N ILE A 151 17.31 -23.50 1.89
CA ILE A 151 16.56 -24.17 0.83
C ILE A 151 17.50 -25.15 0.12
N TYR A 152 17.23 -26.44 0.27
CA TYR A 152 18.00 -27.50 -0.37
C TYR A 152 17.27 -27.98 -1.61
N GLY A 153 17.97 -28.03 -2.73
CA GLY A 153 17.54 -28.74 -3.93
C GLY A 153 18.74 -28.98 -4.84
N GLU A 154 18.63 -29.94 -5.74
CA GLU A 154 19.60 -30.10 -6.81
C GLU A 154 19.20 -29.16 -7.96
N GLU A 155 20.16 -28.43 -8.53
CA GLU A 155 19.91 -27.51 -9.63
C GLU A 155 19.26 -28.28 -10.81
N GLY A 156 18.02 -27.92 -11.15
CA GLY A 156 17.26 -28.56 -12.24
C GLY A 156 16.48 -29.83 -11.88
N ILE A 157 16.41 -30.25 -10.60
CA ILE A 157 15.63 -31.42 -10.16
C ILE A 157 14.71 -31.02 -8.97
N LEU A 158 13.40 -31.27 -9.08
CA LEU A 158 12.48 -31.16 -7.93
C LEU A 158 12.66 -32.37 -6.99
N PRO A 159 12.70 -32.19 -5.64
CA PRO A 159 11.99 -31.16 -4.89
C PRO A 159 12.89 -30.31 -3.96
N LEU A 160 12.61 -29.01 -3.91
CA LEU A 160 13.27 -28.08 -3.00
C LEU A 160 12.67 -28.20 -1.60
N ARG A 161 13.49 -28.31 -0.57
CA ARG A 161 13.08 -28.49 0.83
C ARG A 161 13.64 -27.38 1.68
N MET A 162 12.80 -26.82 2.54
CA MET A 162 13.19 -25.79 3.49
C MET A 162 13.53 -26.41 4.85
N TYR A 163 14.62 -25.93 5.46
CA TYR A 163 15.04 -26.34 6.80
C TYR A 163 15.33 -25.10 7.63
N SER A 164 14.75 -25.05 8.83
CA SER A 164 15.02 -24.02 9.84
C SER A 164 16.23 -24.43 10.68
N HIS A 165 17.08 -23.47 11.03
CA HIS A 165 18.22 -23.68 11.93
C HIS A 165 17.82 -23.55 13.40
N GLU A 166 16.70 -22.90 13.71
CA GLU A 166 16.23 -22.65 15.08
C GLU A 166 15.09 -23.61 15.52
N ALA A 167 14.53 -24.43 14.62
CA ALA A 167 13.43 -25.35 14.97
C ALA A 167 13.91 -26.59 15.75
N GLU A 168 13.20 -26.93 16.83
CA GLU A 168 13.46 -28.13 17.67
C GLU A 168 13.20 -29.47 16.93
N LYS A 169 12.59 -29.43 15.73
CA LYS A 169 12.18 -30.62 14.94
C LYS A 169 12.62 -30.50 13.48
N TYR A 170 13.53 -31.38 13.06
CA TYR A 170 14.26 -31.36 11.77
C TYR A 170 13.47 -31.85 10.54
N GLU A 171 12.13 -31.81 10.54
CA GLU A 171 11.38 -32.28 9.37
C GLU A 171 11.35 -31.20 8.28
N PRO A 172 11.89 -31.48 7.07
CA PRO A 172 11.84 -30.52 5.98
C PRO A 172 10.42 -30.24 5.51
N VAL A 173 10.18 -29.01 5.09
CA VAL A 173 8.94 -28.61 4.43
C VAL A 173 9.18 -28.51 2.92
N ASP A 174 8.26 -29.07 2.14
CA ASP A 174 8.32 -29.00 0.68
C ASP A 174 8.15 -27.55 0.21
N PHE A 175 9.09 -27.09 -0.61
CA PHE A 175 9.07 -25.81 -1.28
C PHE A 175 8.44 -25.95 -2.66
N LYS A 176 7.43 -25.12 -2.95
CA LYS A 176 6.56 -25.25 -4.14
C LYS A 176 6.98 -24.37 -5.34
N GLY A 177 8.11 -23.67 -5.27
CA GLY A 177 8.45 -22.57 -6.19
C GLY A 177 9.22 -22.92 -7.47
N TYR A 178 8.81 -23.90 -8.28
CA TYR A 178 9.49 -24.20 -9.56
C TYR A 178 8.56 -24.51 -10.75
N GLU A 179 7.39 -23.88 -10.84
CA GLU A 179 6.48 -24.14 -11.98
C GLU A 179 6.70 -23.28 -13.24
N HIS A 180 7.50 -22.21 -13.22
CA HIS A 180 7.70 -21.39 -14.43
C HIS A 180 9.12 -20.84 -14.62
N THR A 181 9.82 -21.40 -15.62
CA THR A 181 10.99 -20.80 -16.27
C THR A 181 10.54 -19.59 -17.12
N ALA A 182 10.84 -18.35 -16.72
CA ALA A 182 11.20 -17.24 -17.63
C ALA A 182 11.31 -15.85 -17.00
N ASP A 183 10.66 -15.53 -15.87
CA ASP A 183 10.68 -14.15 -15.35
C ASP A 183 11.30 -14.08 -13.95
N TYR A 184 12.58 -13.73 -13.92
CA TYR A 184 13.23 -13.27 -12.70
C TYR A 184 12.54 -11.99 -12.23
N LYS A 185 11.84 -12.04 -11.10
CA LYS A 185 11.57 -10.83 -10.33
C LYS A 185 12.83 -10.49 -9.55
N GLU A 186 13.72 -9.68 -10.14
CA GLU A 186 14.68 -8.91 -9.34
C GLU A 186 13.87 -7.93 -8.48
N PHE A 187 13.54 -8.36 -7.28
CA PHE A 187 12.90 -7.52 -6.27
C PHE A 187 13.97 -7.08 -5.27
N SER A 188 14.52 -5.88 -5.50
CA SER A 188 15.24 -5.13 -4.48
C SER A 188 14.24 -4.28 -3.72
N ILE A 189 13.67 -4.81 -2.63
CA ILE A 189 13.01 -3.94 -1.64
C ILE A 189 14.05 -3.51 -0.65
N GLY A 190 14.40 -2.24 -0.75
CA GLY A 190 15.27 -1.56 0.16
C GLY A 190 15.67 -0.23 -0.42
N ASN A 191 15.15 0.86 0.13
CA ASN A 191 15.68 2.23 0.23
C ASN A 191 16.65 2.82 -0.83
N ASP A 192 16.72 2.28 -2.04
CA ASP A 192 17.24 2.94 -3.23
C ASP A 192 16.31 2.49 -4.36
N SER A 193 15.21 3.21 -4.51
CA SER A 193 14.31 3.00 -5.64
C SER A 193 15.11 3.38 -6.90
N ILE A 194 15.17 2.49 -7.89
CA ILE A 194 15.64 2.84 -9.25
C ILE A 194 14.75 3.93 -9.90
N TYR A 195 13.70 4.38 -9.20
CA TYR A 195 12.79 5.47 -9.56
C TYR A 195 12.87 6.66 -8.60
N ASP A 196 14.05 6.90 -8.01
CA ASP A 196 14.30 8.08 -7.18
C ASP A 196 14.24 9.34 -8.04
N LEU A 197 13.10 10.05 -7.97
CA LEU A 197 13.13 11.50 -8.13
C LEU A 197 14.31 12.02 -7.29
N PRO A 198 15.16 12.92 -7.83
CA PRO A 198 16.30 13.48 -7.09
C PRO A 198 15.91 13.83 -5.64
N GLU A 199 16.80 13.57 -4.68
CA GLU A 199 16.53 13.80 -3.23
C GLU A 199 16.00 15.22 -2.94
N GLU A 200 16.39 16.17 -3.79
CA GLU A 200 15.96 17.57 -3.80
C GLU A 200 14.46 17.75 -4.10
N LEU A 201 13.85 16.86 -4.90
CA LEU A 201 12.44 16.83 -5.26
C LEU A 201 11.59 16.08 -4.23
N THR A 202 12.13 15.01 -3.62
CA THR A 202 11.44 14.26 -2.56
C THR A 202 11.43 15.00 -1.22
N ALA A 203 12.40 15.90 -1.00
CA ALA A 203 12.42 16.80 0.15
C ALA A 203 11.50 18.03 0.01
N ALA A 204 11.03 18.34 -1.21
CA ALA A 204 10.26 19.54 -1.52
C ALA A 204 8.76 19.39 -1.18
N SER A 205 8.14 20.45 -0.66
CA SER A 205 6.68 20.50 -0.43
C SER A 205 5.87 20.27 -1.71
N GLU A 206 6.43 20.64 -2.86
CA GLU A 206 5.79 20.55 -4.17
C GLU A 206 5.42 19.11 -4.57
N LEU A 207 6.21 18.11 -4.17
CA LEU A 207 5.86 16.70 -4.43
C LEU A 207 4.67 16.27 -3.57
N SER A 208 4.63 16.67 -2.31
CA SER A 208 3.49 16.40 -1.41
C SER A 208 2.21 17.08 -1.93
N ASP A 209 2.34 18.32 -2.42
CA ASP A 209 1.25 19.08 -3.02
C ASP A 209 0.75 18.40 -4.32
N PHE A 210 1.68 17.96 -5.18
CA PHE A 210 1.36 17.23 -6.40
C PHE A 210 0.68 15.88 -6.09
N VAL A 211 1.20 15.09 -5.15
CA VAL A 211 0.57 13.81 -4.77
C VAL A 211 -0.82 14.07 -4.17
N GLY A 212 -0.98 15.12 -3.38
CA GLY A 212 -2.28 15.56 -2.88
C GLY A 212 -3.27 15.88 -4.00
N TYR A 213 -2.79 16.56 -5.06
CA TYR A 213 -3.56 16.87 -6.26
C TYR A 213 -3.90 15.61 -7.08
N TYR A 214 -2.90 14.77 -7.36
CA TYR A 214 -3.04 13.51 -8.09
C TYR A 214 -4.06 12.60 -7.41
N VAL A 215 -3.96 12.41 -6.09
CA VAL A 215 -4.91 11.61 -5.33
C VAL A 215 -6.32 12.20 -5.38
N ALA A 216 -6.46 13.53 -5.29
CA ALA A 216 -7.78 14.17 -5.42
C ALA A 216 -8.42 13.91 -6.79
N LYS A 217 -7.61 13.94 -7.87
CA LYS A 217 -8.06 13.63 -9.23
C LYS A 217 -8.41 12.16 -9.44
N GLU A 218 -7.60 11.25 -8.93
CA GLU A 218 -7.83 9.80 -9.03
C GLU A 218 -9.01 9.31 -8.19
N LEU A 219 -9.37 10.05 -7.13
CA LEU A 219 -10.57 9.78 -6.32
C LEU A 219 -11.85 10.25 -7.01
N GLU A 220 -11.81 11.34 -7.81
CA GLU A 220 -12.98 11.83 -8.53
C GLU A 220 -13.53 10.76 -9.48
N GLY A 221 -14.83 10.48 -9.39
CA GLY A 221 -15.52 9.47 -10.21
C GLY A 221 -15.47 8.04 -9.66
N LEU A 222 -14.63 7.73 -8.66
CA LEU A 222 -14.67 6.42 -8.01
C LEU A 222 -15.98 6.22 -7.23
N ASN A 223 -16.46 5.00 -7.17
CA ASN A 223 -17.65 4.65 -6.42
C ASN A 223 -17.27 4.27 -4.98
N VAL A 224 -17.84 4.97 -3.98
CA VAL A 224 -17.47 4.75 -2.57
C VAL A 224 -17.80 3.36 -2.03
N TYR A 225 -18.65 2.60 -2.73
CA TYR A 225 -18.97 1.22 -2.40
C TYR A 225 -18.10 0.21 -3.15
N TYR A 226 -17.94 0.34 -4.47
CA TYR A 226 -17.19 -0.64 -5.27
C TYR A 226 -15.67 -0.48 -5.20
N ASP A 227 -15.19 0.77 -5.05
CA ASP A 227 -13.78 1.11 -5.15
C ASP A 227 -13.12 1.35 -3.78
N GLU A 228 -13.69 0.80 -2.70
CA GLU A 228 -13.22 1.03 -1.32
C GLU A 228 -11.71 0.77 -1.16
N GLN A 229 -11.20 -0.33 -1.70
CA GLN A 229 -9.77 -0.66 -1.65
C GLN A 229 -8.91 0.36 -2.40
N LYS A 230 -9.38 0.83 -3.56
CA LYS A 230 -8.68 1.85 -4.36
C LYS A 230 -8.67 3.20 -3.64
N ILE A 231 -9.79 3.56 -3.00
CA ILE A 231 -9.89 4.76 -2.16
C ILE A 231 -8.90 4.67 -0.98
N GLU A 232 -8.87 3.55 -0.27
CA GLU A 232 -7.92 3.33 0.83
C GLU A 232 -6.45 3.43 0.36
N SER A 233 -6.11 2.82 -0.78
CA SER A 233 -4.76 2.90 -1.35
C SER A 233 -4.35 4.35 -1.70
N LEU A 234 -5.24 5.13 -2.32
CA LEU A 234 -4.99 6.52 -2.66
C LEU A 234 -4.84 7.41 -1.41
N LEU A 235 -5.67 7.21 -0.38
CA LEU A 235 -5.56 7.93 0.89
C LEU A 235 -4.27 7.58 1.64
N CYS A 236 -3.83 6.32 1.59
CA CYS A 236 -2.57 5.87 2.16
C CYS A 236 -1.37 6.53 1.46
N MET A 237 -1.35 6.54 0.13
CA MET A 237 -0.31 7.22 -0.66
C MET A 237 -0.19 8.70 -0.26
N LYS A 238 -1.34 9.38 -0.18
CA LYS A 238 -1.40 10.77 0.27
C LYS A 238 -0.83 10.93 1.69
N ALA A 239 -1.17 10.02 2.59
CA ALA A 239 -0.69 10.03 3.98
C ALA A 239 0.83 9.81 4.10
N THR A 240 1.43 8.97 3.25
CA THR A 240 2.88 8.72 3.24
C THR A 240 3.67 9.98 2.86
N MET A 241 3.12 10.81 1.97
CA MET A 241 3.79 12.03 1.51
C MET A 241 3.58 13.23 2.44
N ASN A 242 2.45 13.26 3.15
CA ASN A 242 2.11 14.36 4.05
C ASN A 242 2.78 14.23 5.42
N ARG A 243 3.75 15.11 5.70
CA ARG A 243 4.42 15.24 7.01
C ARG A 243 3.58 15.94 8.08
N GLN A 244 2.46 16.54 7.68
CA GLN A 244 1.49 17.20 8.55
C GLN A 244 0.15 16.47 8.51
N GLU A 245 -0.67 16.64 9.55
CA GLU A 245 -2.04 16.13 9.53
C GLU A 245 -2.88 16.98 8.57
N VAL A 246 -3.48 16.31 7.59
CA VAL A 246 -4.37 16.89 6.58
C VAL A 246 -5.74 16.26 6.75
N PHE A 247 -6.75 17.09 7.00
CA PHE A 247 -8.14 16.66 7.06
C PHE A 247 -8.82 16.90 5.71
N THR A 248 -9.25 15.82 5.07
CA THR A 248 -9.87 15.81 3.74
C THR A 248 -11.35 15.48 3.84
N VAL A 249 -12.17 16.21 3.09
CA VAL A 249 -13.60 15.96 2.92
C VAL A 249 -13.82 15.45 1.50
N ILE A 250 -14.45 14.28 1.38
CA ILE A 250 -14.78 13.64 0.11
C ILE A 250 -16.30 13.63 0.00
N THR A 251 -16.87 14.26 -1.02
CA THR A 251 -18.31 14.26 -1.28
C THR A 251 -18.66 13.31 -2.40
N TYR A 252 -19.84 12.71 -2.35
CA TYR A 252 -20.32 11.78 -3.36
C TYR A 252 -21.77 12.09 -3.76
N ASP A 253 -22.16 11.68 -4.96
CA ASP A 253 -23.50 11.88 -5.54
C ASP A 253 -24.50 10.77 -5.16
N ASP A 254 -25.70 10.78 -5.74
CA ASP A 254 -26.74 9.81 -5.38
C ASP A 254 -26.51 8.39 -5.95
N GLN A 255 -25.50 8.24 -6.81
CA GLN A 255 -24.99 6.97 -7.32
C GLN A 255 -23.77 6.48 -6.54
N LEU A 256 -23.41 7.15 -5.43
CA LEU A 256 -22.22 6.88 -4.64
C LEU A 256 -20.90 7.18 -5.36
N ASN A 257 -20.92 7.95 -6.45
CA ASN A 257 -19.70 8.36 -7.14
C ASN A 257 -19.13 9.62 -6.49
N ILE A 258 -17.83 9.62 -6.21
CA ILE A 258 -17.13 10.77 -5.65
C ILE A 258 -17.21 11.93 -6.66
N ASN A 259 -17.73 13.07 -6.19
CA ASN A 259 -17.94 14.27 -7.01
C ASN A 259 -17.17 15.48 -6.48
N GLY A 260 -16.36 15.31 -5.44
CA GLY A 260 -15.47 16.34 -4.94
C GLY A 260 -14.56 15.83 -3.82
N VAL A 261 -13.30 16.26 -3.87
CA VAL A 261 -12.30 16.00 -2.84
C VAL A 261 -11.67 17.32 -2.44
N LYS A 262 -11.65 17.62 -1.14
CA LYS A 262 -11.13 18.89 -0.65
C LYS A 262 -10.39 18.72 0.67
N ASP A 263 -9.13 19.15 0.68
CA ASP A 263 -8.36 19.32 1.91
C ASP A 263 -8.81 20.61 2.60
N MET A 264 -9.12 20.53 3.89
CA MET A 264 -9.76 21.61 4.64
C MET A 264 -8.88 22.15 5.76
N PHE A 265 -8.06 21.30 6.38
CA PHE A 265 -7.21 21.69 7.51
C PHE A 265 -5.83 21.06 7.36
N MET A 266 -4.78 21.86 7.55
CA MET A 266 -3.39 21.41 7.62
C MET A 266 -2.83 21.81 8.99
N GLY A 267 -2.51 20.81 9.81
CA GLY A 267 -2.14 20.99 11.22
C GLY A 267 -0.65 20.82 11.48
N ALA A 268 -0.07 21.74 12.26
CA ALA A 268 1.17 21.49 12.99
C ALA A 268 0.83 20.77 14.31
N TYR A 269 1.61 19.74 14.65
CA TYR A 269 1.66 19.02 15.92
C TYR A 269 0.73 19.57 17.03
N SER A 270 -0.33 18.83 17.32
CA SER A 270 -1.33 19.00 18.38
C SER A 270 -2.53 19.93 18.08
N ASN A 271 -3.70 19.29 17.95
CA ASN A 271 -5.05 19.87 18.07
C ASN A 271 -5.49 20.88 17.00
N THR A 272 -5.46 20.48 15.73
CA THR A 272 -6.22 21.22 14.72
C THR A 272 -7.71 21.05 14.97
N VAL A 273 -8.37 22.11 15.44
CA VAL A 273 -9.82 22.12 15.62
C VAL A 273 -10.45 22.19 14.22
N VAL A 274 -11.00 21.07 13.76
CA VAL A 274 -11.79 21.01 12.53
C VAL A 274 -13.01 21.92 12.70
N ASP A 275 -13.07 23.01 11.94
CA ASP A 275 -14.26 23.84 11.89
C ASP A 275 -15.37 23.14 11.09
N LEU A 276 -16.31 22.57 11.84
CA LEU A 276 -17.43 21.81 11.31
C LEU A 276 -18.32 22.64 10.39
N ALA A 277 -18.39 23.97 10.57
CA ALA A 277 -19.19 24.82 9.69
C ALA A 277 -18.59 24.88 8.28
N PHE A 278 -17.26 24.95 8.16
CA PHE A 278 -16.59 24.89 6.86
C PHE A 278 -16.75 23.52 6.19
N VAL A 279 -16.64 22.43 6.97
CA VAL A 279 -16.90 21.07 6.46
C VAL A 279 -18.33 20.99 5.91
N MET A 280 -19.32 21.41 6.71
CA MET A 280 -20.71 21.36 6.29
C MET A 280 -21.02 22.31 5.13
N ALA A 281 -20.36 23.47 4.99
CA ALA A 281 -20.52 24.33 3.83
C ALA A 281 -20.04 23.68 2.53
N GLN A 282 -18.99 22.86 2.59
CA GLN A 282 -18.53 22.08 1.43
C GLN A 282 -19.48 20.92 1.11
N VAL A 283 -19.98 20.24 2.14
CA VAL A 283 -20.88 19.08 2.02
C VAL A 283 -22.29 19.49 1.58
N ASN A 284 -22.81 20.60 2.11
CA ASN A 284 -24.19 21.06 1.91
C ASN A 284 -24.38 21.81 0.58
N LYS A 285 -24.04 21.13 -0.51
CA LYS A 285 -24.34 21.55 -1.87
C LYS A 285 -25.32 20.57 -2.50
N ASP A 286 -26.11 21.04 -3.46
CA ASP A 286 -27.25 20.28 -4.00
C ASP A 286 -26.84 18.95 -4.64
N GLN A 287 -25.72 18.94 -5.37
CA GLN A 287 -25.22 17.75 -6.06
C GLN A 287 -24.63 16.67 -5.13
N ASN A 288 -24.40 16.98 -3.85
CA ASN A 288 -23.81 16.03 -2.91
C ASN A 288 -24.91 15.24 -2.21
N LYS A 289 -24.83 13.90 -2.21
CA LYS A 289 -25.74 13.05 -1.44
C LYS A 289 -25.27 12.79 -0.02
N GLY A 290 -23.96 12.69 0.15
CA GLY A 290 -23.32 12.50 1.44
C GLY A 290 -21.83 12.75 1.33
N PHE A 291 -21.10 12.37 2.36
CA PHE A 291 -19.68 12.61 2.44
C PHE A 291 -18.93 11.57 3.27
N ILE A 292 -17.64 11.50 3.03
CA ILE A 292 -16.63 10.78 3.80
C ILE A 292 -15.66 11.83 4.32
N VAL A 293 -15.09 11.59 5.50
CA VAL A 293 -13.93 12.36 5.95
C VAL A 293 -12.72 11.45 6.08
N SER A 294 -11.54 12.01 5.86
CA SER A 294 -10.29 11.30 6.15
C SER A 294 -9.28 12.24 6.78
N HIS A 295 -8.39 11.69 7.59
CA HIS A 295 -7.17 12.39 7.98
C HIS A 295 -6.00 11.42 8.03
N ASN A 296 -4.79 11.95 7.84
CA ASN A 296 -3.58 11.17 8.04
C ASN A 296 -3.00 11.37 9.45
N HIS A 297 -2.39 10.32 9.98
CA HIS A 297 -1.51 10.36 11.14
C HIS A 297 -0.05 10.20 10.69
N PRO A 298 0.75 11.29 10.64
CA PRO A 298 2.17 11.22 10.32
C PRO A 298 2.97 10.32 11.29
N SER A 299 2.44 10.10 12.50
CA SER A 299 3.02 9.19 13.51
C SER A 299 2.97 7.71 13.12
N GLY A 300 2.21 7.34 12.09
CA GLY A 300 2.04 5.94 11.67
C GLY A 300 0.98 5.16 12.47
N GLY A 301 0.29 5.78 13.42
CA GLY A 301 -0.76 5.14 14.20
C GLY A 301 -2.10 5.13 13.45
N LEU A 302 -2.79 4.00 13.39
CA LEU A 302 -4.12 3.89 12.76
C LEU A 302 -5.31 4.00 13.73
N ARG A 303 -5.02 4.17 15.02
CA ARG A 303 -6.04 4.24 16.06
C ARG A 303 -6.59 5.66 16.17
N ALA A 304 -7.92 5.79 16.11
CA ALA A 304 -8.62 7.04 16.38
C ALA A 304 -8.33 7.57 17.79
N SER A 305 -7.98 8.86 17.87
CA SER A 305 -7.92 9.62 19.11
C SER A 305 -9.34 9.95 19.62
N LYS A 306 -9.43 10.47 20.85
CA LYS A 306 -10.72 10.95 21.39
C LYS A 306 -11.28 12.11 20.58
N ALA A 307 -10.41 13.02 20.10
CA ALA A 307 -10.80 14.16 19.29
C ALA A 307 -11.38 13.72 17.94
N ASP A 308 -10.82 12.67 17.32
CA ASP A 308 -11.33 12.12 16.06
C ASP A 308 -12.73 11.56 16.26
N ILE A 309 -12.96 10.81 17.34
CA ILE A 309 -14.28 10.26 17.67
C ILE A 309 -15.30 11.36 17.96
N GLU A 310 -14.93 12.41 18.69
CA GLU A 310 -15.79 13.56 18.96
C GLU A 310 -16.16 14.31 17.68
N THR A 311 -15.18 14.57 16.82
CA THR A 311 -15.36 15.17 15.49
C THR A 311 -16.28 14.32 14.62
N THR A 312 -16.04 13.00 14.58
CA THR A 312 -16.86 12.03 13.85
C THR A 312 -18.31 12.07 14.31
N ARG A 313 -18.56 12.07 15.62
CA ARG A 313 -19.92 12.15 16.19
C ARG A 313 -20.60 13.46 15.85
N ALA A 314 -19.87 14.57 15.92
CA ALA A 314 -20.42 15.88 15.60
C ALA A 314 -20.80 15.97 14.12
N LEU A 315 -19.92 15.54 13.22
CA LEU A 315 -20.18 15.45 11.78
C LEU A 315 -21.31 14.48 11.44
N GLY A 316 -21.39 13.34 12.12
CA GLY A 316 -22.49 12.39 11.96
C GLY A 316 -23.85 13.03 12.27
N ARG A 317 -23.96 13.73 13.40
CA ARG A 317 -25.19 14.45 13.79
C ARG A 317 -25.54 15.58 12.83
N LEU A 318 -24.55 16.37 12.40
CA LEU A 318 -24.76 17.44 11.43
C LEU A 318 -25.18 16.86 10.07
N GLY A 319 -24.54 15.78 9.63
CA GLY A 319 -24.89 15.10 8.39
C GLY A 319 -26.33 14.59 8.39
N GLU A 320 -26.80 14.04 9.51
CA GLU A 320 -28.22 13.67 9.66
C GLU A 320 -29.15 14.87 9.57
N LEU A 321 -28.83 15.98 10.23
CA LEU A 321 -29.66 17.19 10.25
C LEU A 321 -29.80 17.84 8.86
N PHE A 322 -28.74 17.81 8.06
CA PHE A 322 -28.71 18.37 6.70
C PHE A 322 -29.08 17.34 5.61
N GLU A 323 -29.47 16.12 6.01
CA GLU A 323 -29.73 15.00 5.09
C GLU A 323 -28.55 14.64 4.17
N LYS A 324 -27.33 14.93 4.61
CA LYS A 324 -26.06 14.59 3.95
C LYS A 324 -25.32 13.59 4.84
N ARG A 325 -25.54 12.28 4.65
CA ARG A 325 -25.00 11.29 5.58
C ARG A 325 -23.47 11.24 5.54
N LEU A 326 -22.87 11.12 6.74
CA LEU A 326 -21.47 10.74 6.89
C LEU A 326 -21.36 9.22 6.68
N TYR A 327 -20.74 8.83 5.56
CA TYR A 327 -20.63 7.44 5.11
C TYR A 327 -19.53 6.69 5.85
N ASP A 328 -18.36 7.31 6.00
CA ASP A 328 -17.23 6.73 6.72
C ASP A 328 -16.27 7.82 7.22
N HIS A 329 -15.36 7.42 8.09
CA HIS A 329 -14.19 8.19 8.49
C HIS A 329 -12.95 7.31 8.33
N TYR A 330 -12.06 7.68 7.42
CA TYR A 330 -10.78 7.00 7.21
C TYR A 330 -9.64 7.66 7.98
N ILE A 331 -8.85 6.84 8.68
CA ILE A 331 -7.57 7.26 9.28
C ILE A 331 -6.47 6.61 8.48
N ALA A 332 -5.68 7.43 7.78
CA ALA A 332 -4.61 6.95 6.92
C ALA A 332 -3.23 7.19 7.56
N SER A 333 -2.26 6.38 7.21
CA SER A 333 -0.85 6.60 7.57
C SER A 333 0.04 5.87 6.58
N SER A 334 1.35 6.02 6.67
CA SER A 334 2.30 5.21 5.88
C SER A 334 2.17 3.69 6.12
N ARG A 335 1.46 3.26 7.17
CA ARG A 335 1.25 1.85 7.51
C ARG A 335 -0.09 1.29 7.04
N GLY A 336 -0.93 2.12 6.40
CA GLY A 336 -2.23 1.68 5.94
C GLY A 336 -3.38 2.65 6.20
N VAL A 337 -4.60 2.12 6.15
CA VAL A 337 -5.83 2.89 6.38
C VAL A 337 -6.77 2.10 7.29
N THR A 338 -7.41 2.80 8.22
CA THR A 338 -8.49 2.26 9.06
C THR A 338 -9.79 2.99 8.78
N SER A 339 -10.84 2.22 8.42
CA SER A 339 -12.22 2.68 8.34
C SER A 339 -12.89 2.57 9.71
N LEU A 340 -13.40 3.68 10.24
CA LEU A 340 -14.12 3.65 11.52
C LEU A 340 -15.46 2.89 11.41
N ALA A 341 -16.09 2.88 10.23
CA ALA A 341 -17.30 2.09 9.98
C ALA A 341 -17.00 0.59 9.99
N ARG A 342 -15.99 0.14 9.22
CA ARG A 342 -15.60 -1.28 9.09
C ARG A 342 -15.18 -1.87 10.43
N GLU A 343 -14.35 -1.14 11.19
CA GLU A 343 -13.86 -1.56 12.50
C GLU A 343 -14.91 -1.43 13.62
N ARG A 344 -16.10 -0.88 13.31
CA ARG A 344 -17.16 -0.60 14.30
C ARG A 344 -16.61 0.14 15.53
N THR A 345 -15.76 1.14 15.29
CA THR A 345 -14.92 1.76 16.32
C THR A 345 -15.78 2.26 17.50
N PRO A 346 -15.40 1.96 18.76
CA PRO A 346 -16.16 2.42 19.92
C PRO A 346 -16.39 3.93 19.92
N GLY A 347 -17.67 4.31 19.91
CA GLY A 347 -18.09 5.71 19.84
C GLY A 347 -18.31 6.28 18.44
N ALA A 348 -17.86 5.59 17.39
CA ALA A 348 -18.19 5.87 15.99
C ALA A 348 -18.98 4.72 15.33
N SER A 349 -19.44 3.73 16.11
CA SER A 349 -20.15 2.54 15.63
C SER A 349 -21.44 2.84 14.86
N PHE A 350 -22.01 4.03 15.00
CA PHE A 350 -23.17 4.49 14.22
C PHE A 350 -22.83 4.59 12.72
N LEU A 351 -21.56 4.77 12.35
CA LEU A 351 -21.11 4.82 10.96
C LEU A 351 -21.36 3.50 10.22
N ALA A 352 -21.19 2.36 10.87
CA ALA A 352 -21.46 1.06 10.24
C ALA A 352 -22.92 0.98 9.74
N MET A 353 -23.86 1.37 10.60
CA MET A 353 -25.29 1.40 10.23
C MET A 353 -25.60 2.49 9.20
N ALA A 354 -24.93 3.64 9.26
CA ALA A 354 -25.11 4.72 8.29
C ALA A 354 -24.64 4.29 6.89
N LYS A 355 -23.48 3.63 6.82
CA LYS A 355 -22.89 3.05 5.60
C LYS A 355 -23.81 1.98 5.00
N GLU A 356 -24.21 0.99 5.80
CA GLU A 356 -25.16 -0.06 5.40
C GLU A 356 -26.44 0.54 4.79
N ARG A 357 -27.04 1.54 5.45
CA ARG A 357 -28.27 2.19 4.97
C ARG A 357 -28.11 2.95 3.65
N GLU A 358 -26.96 3.57 3.40
CA GLU A 358 -26.72 4.26 2.13
C GLU A 358 -26.50 3.26 0.99
N VAL A 359 -25.78 2.17 1.27
CA VAL A 359 -25.58 1.08 0.31
C VAL A 359 -26.91 0.41 -0.03
N ASP A 360 -27.74 0.08 0.96
CA ASP A 360 -29.06 -0.54 0.72
C ASP A 360 -29.95 0.34 -0.16
N LYS A 361 -29.97 1.66 0.10
CA LYS A 361 -30.73 2.62 -0.72
C LYS A 361 -30.22 2.67 -2.15
N TYR A 362 -28.90 2.64 -2.31
CA TYR A 362 -28.28 2.63 -3.63
C TYR A 362 -28.62 1.35 -4.40
N LEU A 363 -28.46 0.18 -3.77
CA LEU A 363 -28.75 -1.12 -4.40
C LEU A 363 -30.23 -1.25 -4.79
N LEU A 364 -31.15 -0.76 -3.98
CA LEU A 364 -32.58 -0.74 -4.32
C LEU A 364 -32.87 0.14 -5.55
N LYS A 365 -32.27 1.33 -5.63
CA LYS A 365 -32.41 2.20 -6.82
C LYS A 365 -31.80 1.56 -8.08
N LEU A 366 -30.65 0.90 -7.92
CA LEU A 366 -29.98 0.22 -9.02
C LEU A 366 -30.83 -0.93 -9.56
N ALA A 367 -31.42 -1.74 -8.67
CA ALA A 367 -32.33 -2.82 -9.04
C ALA A 367 -33.56 -2.31 -9.83
N ASP A 368 -34.24 -1.28 -9.32
CA ASP A 368 -35.38 -0.66 -10.02
C ASP A 368 -34.99 -0.09 -11.40
N THR A 369 -33.79 0.48 -11.52
CA THR A 369 -33.26 0.98 -12.79
C THR A 369 -33.01 -0.15 -13.78
N LEU A 370 -32.40 -1.25 -13.33
CA LEU A 370 -32.14 -2.44 -14.17
C LEU A 370 -33.43 -3.12 -14.61
N GLU A 371 -34.43 -3.21 -13.73
CA GLU A 371 -35.75 -3.75 -14.07
C GLU A 371 -36.44 -2.90 -15.16
N LYS A 372 -36.41 -1.58 -15.04
CA LYS A 372 -36.94 -0.65 -16.06
C LYS A 372 -36.22 -0.76 -17.39
N GLN A 373 -34.89 -0.97 -17.38
CA GLN A 373 -34.11 -1.18 -18.59
C GLN A 373 -34.43 -2.53 -19.25
N SER A 374 -34.53 -3.60 -18.46
CA SER A 374 -34.92 -4.93 -18.92
C SER A 374 -36.32 -4.93 -19.57
N ALA A 375 -37.30 -4.26 -18.94
CA ALA A 375 -38.64 -4.12 -19.49
C ALA A 375 -38.65 -3.41 -20.85
N LYS A 376 -37.85 -2.33 -21.02
CA LYS A 376 -37.71 -1.63 -22.31
C LYS A 376 -37.05 -2.48 -23.40
N LEU A 377 -36.14 -3.38 -23.04
CA LEU A 377 -35.51 -4.32 -23.97
C LEU A 377 -36.49 -5.42 -24.40
N GLN A 378 -37.40 -5.85 -23.51
CA GLN A 378 -38.43 -6.83 -23.83
C GLN A 378 -39.57 -6.26 -24.69
N ASP A 379 -39.91 -4.98 -24.52
CA ASP A 379 -40.93 -4.26 -25.32
C ASP A 379 -40.40 -3.70 -26.65
N SER A 380 -39.09 -3.86 -26.94
CA SER A 380 -38.53 -3.45 -28.23
C SER A 380 -39.08 -4.37 -29.35
N PRO A 381 -39.70 -3.81 -30.40
CA PRO A 381 -40.36 -4.63 -31.41
C PRO A 381 -39.35 -5.56 -32.08
N LYS A 382 -39.58 -6.87 -31.96
CA LYS A 382 -38.88 -7.89 -32.76
C LYS A 382 -38.93 -7.44 -34.22
N LYS A 383 -37.80 -6.97 -34.77
CA LYS A 383 -37.65 -6.71 -36.21
C LYS A 383 -38.17 -7.95 -36.91
N LYS A 384 -39.31 -7.80 -37.60
CA LYS A 384 -39.91 -8.86 -38.42
C LYS A 384 -38.87 -9.30 -39.44
N GLN A 385 -38.17 -10.38 -39.15
CA GLN A 385 -37.56 -11.21 -40.20
C GLN A 385 -38.71 -11.94 -40.89
N GLY A 386 -39.08 -11.46 -42.06
CA GLY A 386 -40.04 -12.03 -42.99
C GLY A 386 -40.37 -10.97 -44.04
N ARG A 387 -40.16 -11.16 -45.34
CA ARG A 387 -40.19 -12.39 -46.15
C ARG A 387 -39.30 -12.26 -47.40
N SER A 388 -38.84 -13.43 -47.84
CA SER A 388 -38.56 -13.89 -49.21
C SER A 388 -39.22 -13.09 -50.35
N ILE A 389 -38.50 -12.85 -51.45
CA ILE A 389 -38.49 -13.65 -52.71
C ILE A 389 -37.12 -13.49 -53.34
#